data_AF-A0A9E7I2P1-F1
#
_entry.id   AF-A0A9E7I2P1-F1
#
_cell.length_a   1.000
_cell.length_b   1.000
_cell.length_c   1.000
_cell.angle_alpha   90.00
_cell.angle_beta   90.00
_cell.angle_gamma   90.00
#
_symmetry.space_group_name_H-M   'P 1'
#
loop_
_entity.id
_entity.type
_entity.pdbx_description
1 polymer ?
#
loop_
_entity_poly.entity_id
_entity_poly.type
_entity_poly.pdbx_seq_one_letter_code
_entity_poly.pdbx_strand_id
1 'polypeptide(L)'
;MRPTPWQLIRRPWRGAASSDKLPATCALSTRRTSDLFKAPLRDSIPILSSSVGLSSLQKHSADSTKEKMLAIFHKTVAHPPQELGCSESTSNVPPMPGYSRRQPKSSDEILRDFHSAHPAHAFCATFSGGAALACLGPRAPPPSLLHRRWFCSFDEVYCMFVGSLDNLSSLIRQYGLCGKSTNEALLVIEAYRTLRDRGPYPADQVVKDLAGSFAFVVYDNKNGAVFAALSSDGGVPLHWGIAADGSVVICDDREIMKGSCGKSYAPFPAGCMFHSEGGLRSFEHPTKKMQAMPRVDSEGMMCGASFKVDAFSKIATMPRVGSAANWASWDDSY
;
A
#
# COMPACT_ATOMS: atom_id res chain seq x y z
N MET A 1 13.67 34.04 0.94
CA MET A 1 13.17 32.67 0.72
C MET A 1 11.75 32.59 1.26
N ARG A 2 10.76 32.18 0.45
CA ARG A 2 9.43 31.86 0.99
C ARG A 2 9.57 30.62 1.88
N PRO A 3 8.98 30.57 3.08
CA PRO A 3 8.98 29.36 3.87
C PRO A 3 8.37 28.23 3.04
N THR A 4 9.01 27.06 3.03
CA THR A 4 8.36 25.87 2.49
C THR A 4 7.07 25.64 3.26
N PRO A 5 6.05 24.98 2.67
CA PRO A 5 4.86 24.56 3.42
C PRO A 5 5.21 23.94 4.79
N TRP A 6 6.38 23.30 4.85
CA TRP A 6 6.97 22.65 6.01
C TRP A 6 7.52 23.56 7.11
N GLN A 7 7.96 24.77 6.79
CA GLN A 7 8.43 25.72 7.83
C GLN A 7 7.27 26.29 8.67
N LEU A 8 6.03 26.22 8.20
CA LEU A 8 4.81 26.61 8.94
C LEU A 8 4.35 25.56 9.97
N ILE A 9 4.86 24.33 9.88
CA ILE A 9 4.57 23.21 10.81
C ILE A 9 5.33 23.34 12.14
N ARG A 10 6.26 24.30 12.24
CA ARG A 10 7.08 24.63 13.43
C ARG A 10 6.33 25.14 14.66
N ARG A 11 5.01 24.95 14.79
CA ARG A 11 4.36 25.17 16.09
C ARG A 11 4.42 23.87 16.92
N PRO A 12 5.31 23.79 17.94
CA PRO A 12 5.34 22.65 18.83
C PRO A 12 4.02 22.55 19.62
N TRP A 13 3.61 21.31 19.86
CA TRP A 13 2.64 20.97 20.89
C TRP A 13 3.08 21.62 22.22
N ARG A 14 2.32 22.60 22.73
CA ARG A 14 2.36 23.00 24.15
C ARG A 14 1.04 22.55 24.77
N GLY A 15 1.14 21.69 25.78
CA GLY A 15 0.02 21.18 26.59
C GLY A 15 -0.27 19.72 26.25
N ALA A 16 -0.15 18.73 27.13
CA ALA A 16 -0.28 18.76 28.58
C ALA A 16 0.92 18.14 29.30
N ALA A 17 1.50 18.89 30.23
CA ALA A 17 2.23 18.32 31.34
C ALA A 17 1.18 17.77 32.33
N SER A 18 1.13 16.45 32.45
CA SER A 18 0.53 15.78 33.59
C SER A 18 1.59 14.83 34.13
N SER A 19 2.23 15.26 35.21
CA SER A 19 3.08 14.42 36.03
C SER A 19 2.29 13.22 36.51
N ASP A 20 2.72 12.01 36.19
CA ASP A 20 2.63 10.91 37.15
C ASP A 20 3.65 9.81 36.84
N LYS A 21 4.13 9.25 37.94
CA LYS A 21 5.43 8.60 38.11
C LYS A 21 5.49 7.20 37.46
N LEU A 22 6.61 6.92 36.79
CA LEU A 22 7.10 5.55 36.57
C LEU A 22 7.51 4.90 37.89
N PRO A 23 7.46 3.57 37.98
CA PRO A 23 8.55 2.84 38.58
C PRO A 23 9.28 1.97 37.54
N ALA A 24 10.57 1.82 37.84
CA ALA A 24 11.62 1.22 37.04
C ALA A 24 11.71 -0.31 37.19
N THR A 25 12.74 -0.84 36.53
CA THR A 25 13.36 -2.19 36.60
C THR A 25 12.81 -3.19 35.58
N CYS A 26 13.62 -3.96 34.84
CA CYS A 26 14.96 -4.44 35.14
C CYS A 26 15.81 -4.58 33.85
N ALA A 27 17.07 -4.18 33.95
CA ALA A 27 18.13 -4.45 32.96
C ALA A 27 19.10 -5.50 33.53
N LEU A 28 19.97 -5.99 32.63
CA LEU A 28 21.13 -6.89 32.83
C LEU A 28 20.78 -8.39 32.78
N SER A 29 21.58 -9.30 32.24
CA SER A 29 23.01 -9.28 31.91
C SER A 29 23.32 -10.39 30.90
N THR A 30 24.21 -10.12 29.96
CA THR A 30 25.04 -11.13 29.28
C THR A 30 26.08 -11.67 30.26
N ARG A 31 26.27 -13.00 30.33
CA ARG A 31 27.54 -13.65 30.72
C ARG A 31 27.70 -15.00 30.03
N ARG A 32 28.89 -15.22 29.45
CA ARG A 32 29.49 -16.52 29.13
C ARG A 32 29.92 -17.20 30.43
N THR A 33 29.80 -18.52 30.50
CA THR A 33 30.83 -19.44 31.01
C THR A 33 30.53 -20.87 30.54
N SER A 34 31.58 -21.66 30.54
CA SER A 34 31.82 -22.91 29.85
C SER A 34 31.34 -24.17 30.59
N ASP A 35 31.46 -25.28 29.86
CA ASP A 35 31.90 -26.61 30.31
C ASP A 35 30.89 -27.71 30.70
N LEU A 36 31.08 -28.82 29.95
CA LEU A 36 30.92 -30.25 30.28
C LEU A 36 29.54 -30.76 30.74
N PHE A 37 28.93 -31.67 29.96
CA PHE A 37 29.00 -33.13 30.22
C PHE A 37 28.28 -33.97 29.12
N LYS A 38 29.04 -34.96 28.61
CA LYS A 38 28.71 -36.31 28.11
C LYS A 38 27.54 -36.56 27.12
N ALA A 39 27.95 -37.11 25.96
CA ALA A 39 27.20 -38.03 25.11
C ALA A 39 26.92 -39.39 25.81
N PRO A 40 26.04 -40.22 25.23
CA PRO A 40 26.57 -41.44 24.61
C PRO A 40 26.01 -41.77 23.20
N LEU A 41 26.83 -42.56 22.50
CA LEU A 41 26.71 -43.16 21.17
C LEU A 41 25.66 -44.30 21.07
N ARG A 42 25.40 -44.70 19.80
CA ARG A 42 24.91 -46.00 19.25
C ARG A 42 23.43 -45.99 18.83
N ASP A 43 22.98 -46.50 17.67
CA ASP A 43 23.57 -47.39 16.65
C ASP A 43 22.81 -47.28 15.30
N SER A 44 23.55 -47.56 14.22
CA SER A 44 23.17 -48.31 13.00
C SER A 44 22.24 -47.78 11.90
N ILE A 45 22.79 -47.87 10.68
CA ILE A 45 22.25 -47.66 9.31
C ILE A 45 21.47 -48.93 8.86
N PRO A 46 20.60 -48.87 7.84
CA PRO A 46 21.07 -49.37 6.55
C PRO A 46 20.67 -48.52 5.33
N ILE A 47 21.58 -48.53 4.37
CA ILE A 47 21.48 -48.02 3.00
C ILE A 47 20.59 -48.98 2.21
N LEU A 48 19.64 -48.44 1.43
CA LEU A 48 19.01 -49.18 0.34
C LEU A 48 18.98 -48.29 -0.91
N SER A 49 19.77 -48.69 -1.90
CA SER A 49 19.76 -48.15 -3.25
C SER A 49 18.52 -48.65 -3.99
N SER A 50 17.82 -47.76 -4.69
CA SER A 50 17.17 -48.12 -5.95
C SER A 50 17.12 -46.91 -6.86
N SER A 51 17.75 -47.07 -8.02
CA SER A 51 17.57 -46.25 -9.19
C SER A 51 16.23 -46.58 -9.85
N VAL A 52 15.63 -45.59 -10.51
CA VAL A 52 14.87 -45.63 -11.79
C VAL A 52 13.81 -44.52 -11.77
N GLY A 53 13.78 -43.70 -12.82
CA GLY A 53 12.59 -42.92 -13.17
C GLY A 53 12.83 -41.48 -13.61
N LEU A 54 13.42 -41.27 -14.78
CA LEU A 54 13.26 -40.03 -15.55
C LEU A 54 11.76 -39.87 -15.90
N SER A 55 11.09 -38.86 -15.34
CA SER A 55 9.89 -38.30 -15.97
C SER A 55 9.61 -36.86 -15.52
N SER A 56 9.39 -36.01 -16.52
CA SER A 56 8.76 -34.68 -16.47
C SER A 56 9.36 -33.61 -15.55
N LEU A 57 10.29 -32.84 -16.11
CA LEU A 57 10.60 -31.47 -15.66
C LEU A 57 9.37 -30.57 -15.90
N GLN A 58 8.39 -30.62 -14.99
CA GLN A 58 7.53 -29.46 -14.78
C GLN A 58 8.41 -28.36 -14.19
N LYS A 59 8.66 -27.35 -15.02
CA LYS A 59 9.30 -26.10 -14.64
C LYS A 59 8.36 -25.34 -13.71
N HIS A 60 8.21 -25.82 -12.47
CA HIS A 60 7.74 -24.99 -11.37
C HIS A 60 8.80 -23.91 -11.19
N SER A 61 8.50 -22.72 -11.73
CA SER A 61 9.27 -21.52 -11.38
C SER A 61 9.27 -21.44 -9.86
N ALA A 62 10.45 -21.41 -9.27
CA ALA A 62 10.64 -21.41 -7.83
C ALA A 62 9.76 -20.32 -7.20
N ASP A 63 8.72 -20.73 -6.48
CA ASP A 63 7.94 -19.87 -5.61
C ASP A 63 8.83 -19.51 -4.43
N SER A 64 9.74 -18.57 -4.68
CA SER A 64 10.43 -17.83 -3.66
C SER A 64 9.33 -17.17 -2.85
N THR A 65 9.09 -17.67 -1.64
CA THR A 65 8.23 -17.07 -0.62
C THR A 65 8.76 -15.67 -0.29
N LYS A 66 8.43 -14.72 -1.16
CA LYS A 66 8.69 -13.30 -1.03
C LYS A 66 7.71 -12.76 0.00
N GLU A 67 8.14 -11.77 0.76
CA GLU A 67 7.23 -10.99 1.59
C GLU A 67 6.17 -10.37 0.67
N LYS A 68 4.93 -10.28 1.15
CA LYS A 68 3.78 -9.75 0.39
C LYS A 68 2.91 -8.92 1.32
N MET A 69 2.24 -7.91 0.79
CA MET A 69 1.24 -7.12 1.50
C MET A 69 -0.11 -7.17 0.78
N LEU A 70 -1.18 -7.12 1.55
CA LEU A 70 -2.55 -7.13 1.08
C LEU A 70 -3.37 -6.15 1.92
N ALA A 71 -4.00 -5.18 1.27
CA ALA A 71 -4.97 -4.29 1.87
C ALA A 71 -6.33 -4.52 1.21
N ILE A 72 -7.38 -4.62 2.00
CA ILE A 72 -8.75 -4.72 1.52
C ILE A 72 -9.58 -3.67 2.23
N PHE A 73 -10.32 -2.89 1.46
CA PHE A 73 -11.19 -1.84 1.97
C PHE A 73 -12.57 -2.03 1.38
N HIS A 74 -13.56 -2.23 2.24
CA HIS A 74 -14.95 -2.37 1.83
C HIS A 74 -15.40 -1.14 1.06
N LYS A 75 -16.39 -1.32 0.17
CA LYS A 75 -16.93 -0.26 -0.70
C LYS A 75 -17.41 0.99 0.04
N THR A 76 -17.72 0.87 1.33
CA THR A 76 -18.14 1.98 2.21
C THR A 76 -16.98 2.84 2.68
N VAL A 77 -15.75 2.33 2.61
CA VAL A 77 -14.52 2.97 3.08
C VAL A 77 -13.75 3.60 1.93
N ALA A 78 -13.62 2.89 0.81
CA ALA A 78 -12.86 3.35 -0.34
C ALA A 78 -13.64 3.13 -1.63
N HIS A 79 -13.63 4.15 -2.48
CA HIS A 79 -14.35 4.15 -3.76
C HIS A 79 -13.33 4.14 -4.90
N PRO A 80 -13.03 2.97 -5.50
CA PRO A 80 -12.14 2.90 -6.65
C PRO A 80 -12.88 3.50 -7.87
N PRO A 81 -12.16 4.02 -8.89
CA PRO A 81 -12.78 4.42 -10.13
C PRO A 81 -13.50 3.23 -10.79
N GLN A 82 -14.71 3.45 -11.29
CA GLN A 82 -15.57 2.39 -11.84
C GLN A 82 -14.92 1.70 -13.05
N GLU A 83 -14.07 2.43 -13.78
CA GLU A 83 -13.34 1.96 -14.96
C GLU A 83 -12.31 0.88 -14.63
N LEU A 84 -11.93 0.73 -13.35
CA LEU A 84 -11.09 -0.37 -12.90
C LEU A 84 -11.82 -1.73 -12.97
N GLY A 85 -13.16 -1.71 -12.92
CA GLY A 85 -14.00 -2.90 -13.00
C GLY A 85 -14.16 -3.42 -14.43
N CYS A 86 -14.07 -4.74 -14.60
CA CYS A 86 -14.50 -5.42 -15.82
C CYS A 86 -15.99 -5.74 -15.74
N SER A 87 -16.81 -5.01 -16.51
CA SER A 87 -18.24 -5.32 -16.67
C SER A 87 -18.48 -6.71 -17.27
N GLU A 88 -17.50 -7.26 -18.01
CA GLU A 88 -17.60 -8.59 -18.62
C GLU A 88 -17.45 -9.77 -17.65
N SER A 89 -17.19 -9.54 -16.36
CA SER A 89 -17.31 -10.60 -15.34
C SER A 89 -18.72 -11.21 -15.30
N THR A 90 -19.72 -10.48 -15.80
CA THR A 90 -21.12 -10.89 -15.97
C THR A 90 -21.52 -11.29 -17.41
N SER A 91 -20.61 -11.24 -18.39
CA SER A 91 -20.98 -11.58 -19.78
C SER A 91 -21.21 -13.10 -19.90
N ASN A 92 -22.38 -13.51 -20.41
CA ASN A 92 -22.73 -14.92 -20.65
C ASN A 92 -21.94 -15.55 -21.82
N VAL A 93 -20.87 -14.91 -22.31
CA VAL A 93 -20.04 -15.42 -23.39
C VAL A 93 -19.18 -16.57 -22.85
N PRO A 94 -19.30 -17.79 -23.40
CA PRO A 94 -18.48 -18.91 -22.97
C PRO A 94 -16.99 -18.55 -23.10
N PRO A 95 -16.15 -18.84 -22.08
CA PRO A 95 -14.72 -18.70 -22.26
C PRO A 95 -14.25 -19.61 -23.40
N MET A 96 -13.22 -19.19 -24.12
CA MET A 96 -12.60 -20.02 -25.17
C MET A 96 -12.25 -21.41 -24.61
N PRO A 97 -12.41 -22.49 -25.40
CA PRO A 97 -12.10 -23.85 -24.94
C PRO A 97 -10.67 -23.93 -24.38
N GLY A 98 -10.53 -24.37 -23.14
CA GLY A 98 -9.23 -24.46 -22.43
C GLY A 98 -8.90 -23.31 -21.48
N TYR A 99 -9.73 -22.26 -21.41
CA TYR A 99 -9.51 -21.12 -20.52
C TYR A 99 -10.52 -21.08 -19.37
N SER A 100 -10.00 -20.91 -18.14
CA SER A 100 -10.83 -20.81 -16.94
C SER A 100 -11.05 -19.33 -16.60
N ARG A 101 -12.30 -18.86 -16.71
CA ARG A 101 -12.68 -17.53 -16.25
C ARG A 101 -12.57 -17.49 -14.72
N ARG A 102 -11.53 -16.84 -14.20
CA ARG A 102 -11.42 -16.58 -12.76
C ARG A 102 -12.40 -15.47 -12.40
N GLN A 103 -13.47 -15.85 -11.72
CA GLN A 103 -14.39 -14.90 -11.13
C GLN A 103 -13.72 -14.15 -9.98
N PRO A 104 -14.03 -12.87 -9.77
CA PRO A 104 -13.58 -12.16 -8.59
C PRO A 104 -14.15 -12.85 -7.35
N LYS A 105 -13.38 -12.81 -6.26
CA LYS A 105 -13.73 -13.39 -4.96
C LYS A 105 -14.25 -12.32 -4.02
N SER A 106 -14.97 -12.73 -2.98
CA SER A 106 -15.35 -11.81 -1.89
C SER A 106 -14.13 -11.41 -1.05
N SER A 107 -14.21 -10.29 -0.34
CA SER A 107 -13.14 -9.85 0.57
C SER A 107 -12.72 -10.93 1.59
N ASP A 108 -13.68 -11.64 2.17
CA ASP A 108 -13.45 -12.73 3.13
C ASP A 108 -12.78 -13.96 2.51
N GLU A 109 -13.11 -14.30 1.27
CA GLU A 109 -12.42 -15.37 0.53
C GLU A 109 -10.98 -14.99 0.24
N ILE A 110 -10.73 -13.75 -0.18
CA ILE A 110 -9.38 -13.26 -0.50
C ILE A 110 -8.48 -13.33 0.75
N LEU A 111 -8.99 -12.91 1.91
CA LEU A 111 -8.23 -13.00 3.17
C LEU A 111 -7.94 -14.45 3.55
N ARG A 112 -8.95 -15.34 3.48
CA ARG A 112 -8.77 -16.76 3.79
C ARG A 112 -7.77 -17.43 2.86
N ASP A 113 -7.81 -17.13 1.57
CA ASP A 113 -6.85 -17.63 0.59
C ASP A 113 -5.43 -17.11 0.87
N PHE A 114 -5.29 -15.84 1.22
CA PHE A 114 -4.00 -15.25 1.60
C PHE A 114 -3.38 -15.96 2.82
N HIS A 115 -4.20 -16.24 3.84
CA HIS A 115 -3.78 -16.95 5.04
C HIS A 115 -3.46 -18.42 4.79
N SER A 116 -4.32 -19.13 4.06
CA SER A 116 -4.13 -20.55 3.77
C SER A 116 -2.91 -20.82 2.89
N ALA A 117 -2.57 -19.88 2.00
CA ALA A 117 -1.35 -19.95 1.20
C ALA A 117 -0.08 -19.71 2.03
N HIS A 118 -0.17 -19.04 3.20
CA HIS A 118 0.99 -18.65 4.01
C HIS A 118 0.76 -18.81 5.53
N PRO A 119 0.42 -20.02 6.03
CA PRO A 119 -0.11 -20.21 7.38
C PRO A 119 0.89 -19.89 8.51
N ALA A 120 2.19 -20.00 8.26
CA ALA A 120 3.22 -19.81 9.29
C ALA A 120 3.74 -18.36 9.43
N HIS A 121 3.42 -17.47 8.49
CA HIS A 121 4.08 -16.16 8.37
C HIS A 121 3.14 -14.99 8.04
N ALA A 122 1.84 -15.26 7.84
CA ALA A 122 0.86 -14.21 7.60
C ALA A 122 0.41 -13.56 8.91
N PHE A 123 0.64 -12.25 9.01
CA PHE A 123 -0.05 -11.37 9.95
C PHE A 123 -1.28 -10.79 9.27
N CYS A 124 -2.38 -10.63 10.01
CA CYS A 124 -3.57 -9.94 9.54
C CYS A 124 -4.23 -9.16 10.68
N ALA A 125 -4.69 -7.97 10.36
CA ALA A 125 -5.52 -7.13 11.21
C ALA A 125 -6.79 -6.79 10.44
N THR A 126 -7.95 -7.18 11.00
CA THR A 126 -9.27 -6.81 10.50
C THR A 126 -9.87 -5.74 11.41
N PHE A 127 -10.56 -4.79 10.80
CA PHE A 127 -11.11 -3.62 11.47
C PHE A 127 -12.63 -3.59 11.28
N SER A 128 -13.35 -3.28 12.36
CA SER A 128 -14.81 -3.15 12.32
C SER A 128 -15.29 -2.09 11.32
N GLY A 129 -14.44 -1.12 10.99
CA GLY A 129 -14.68 -0.11 9.96
C GLY A 129 -14.72 -0.64 8.53
N GLY A 130 -14.59 -1.96 8.29
CA GLY A 130 -14.63 -2.56 6.95
C GLY A 130 -13.28 -2.52 6.23
N ALA A 131 -12.18 -2.62 6.98
CA ALA A 131 -10.83 -2.73 6.42
C ALA A 131 -10.15 -4.01 6.91
N ALA A 132 -9.25 -4.56 6.10
CA ALA A 132 -8.38 -5.65 6.47
C ALA A 132 -6.99 -5.43 5.88
N LEU A 133 -5.97 -5.57 6.71
CA LEU A 133 -4.57 -5.44 6.33
C LEU A 133 -3.85 -6.73 6.67
N ALA A 134 -3.20 -7.34 5.70
CA ALA A 134 -2.42 -8.56 5.88
C ALA A 134 -1.02 -8.41 5.27
N CYS A 135 -0.02 -8.97 5.93
CA CYS A 135 1.36 -8.96 5.45
C CYS A 135 2.07 -10.25 5.82
N LEU A 136 3.00 -10.68 4.98
CA LEU A 136 3.90 -11.78 5.29
C LEU A 136 5.14 -11.22 6.01
N GLY A 137 5.44 -11.77 7.18
CA GLY A 137 6.63 -11.42 7.94
C GLY A 137 7.93 -11.78 7.20
N PRO A 138 9.03 -11.07 7.50
CA PRO A 138 10.32 -11.32 6.85
C PRO A 138 10.79 -12.75 7.09
N ARG A 139 11.05 -13.50 6.01
CA ARG A 139 11.78 -14.77 6.10
C ARG A 139 13.28 -14.44 6.05
N ALA A 140 14.02 -14.87 7.07
CA ALA A 140 15.45 -14.65 7.14
C ALA A 140 16.20 -15.28 5.95
N PRO A 141 17.27 -14.66 5.41
CA PRO A 141 17.57 -13.22 5.38
C PRO A 141 16.88 -12.52 4.18
N PRO A 142 16.64 -11.19 4.24
CA PRO A 142 15.83 -10.48 3.27
C PRO A 142 16.43 -10.57 1.85
N PRO A 143 15.64 -10.99 0.84
CA PRO A 143 16.11 -10.99 -0.53
C PRO A 143 16.07 -9.54 -1.02
N SER A 144 17.25 -8.92 -1.14
CA SER A 144 17.48 -7.55 -1.65
C SER A 144 17.03 -6.40 -0.74
N LEU A 145 17.85 -5.34 -0.68
CA LEU A 145 17.53 -4.08 0.00
C LEU A 145 16.41 -3.28 -0.68
N LEU A 146 16.04 -3.64 -1.91
CA LEU A 146 15.17 -2.86 -2.80
C LEU A 146 13.67 -2.97 -2.46
N HIS A 147 13.27 -3.94 -1.65
CA HIS A 147 11.85 -4.21 -1.36
C HIS A 147 11.60 -4.47 0.13
N ARG A 148 12.16 -3.62 1.00
CA ARG A 148 11.84 -3.67 2.43
C ARG A 148 10.36 -3.40 2.64
N ARG A 149 9.72 -4.18 3.51
CA ARG A 149 8.34 -3.98 3.92
C ARG A 149 8.26 -3.59 5.38
N TRP A 150 7.46 -2.57 5.66
CA TRP A 150 7.17 -2.12 7.00
C TRP A 150 5.67 -2.15 7.22
N PHE A 151 5.25 -2.74 8.34
CA PHE A 151 3.92 -2.57 8.89
C PHE A 151 4.08 -1.79 10.20
N CYS A 152 3.48 -0.60 10.28
CA CYS A 152 3.53 0.25 11.47
C CYS A 152 2.16 0.78 11.80
N SER A 153 1.94 1.09 13.07
CA SER A 153 0.72 1.75 13.53
C SER A 153 1.07 2.81 14.56
N PHE A 154 0.33 3.91 14.53
CA PHE A 154 0.43 4.97 15.52
C PHE A 154 -0.88 5.75 15.59
N ASP A 155 -1.44 5.90 16.79
CA ASP A 155 -2.69 6.64 17.04
C ASP A 155 -3.88 6.17 16.16
N GLU A 156 -4.05 4.85 16.05
CA GLU A 156 -5.07 4.18 15.21
C GLU A 156 -4.97 4.44 13.70
N VAL A 157 -3.82 4.96 13.26
CA VAL A 157 -3.43 5.03 11.85
C VAL A 157 -2.45 3.89 11.56
N TYR A 158 -2.74 3.08 10.55
CA TYR A 158 -1.96 1.93 10.15
C TYR A 158 -1.33 2.19 8.79
N CYS A 159 -0.06 1.84 8.62
CA CYS A 159 0.67 2.01 7.37
C CYS A 159 1.40 0.73 6.97
N MET A 160 1.13 0.28 5.75
CA MET A 160 1.96 -0.66 5.01
C MET A 160 2.84 0.12 4.05
N PHE A 161 4.15 -0.06 4.13
CA PHE A 161 5.13 0.60 3.28
C PHE A 161 6.01 -0.45 2.61
N VAL A 162 6.28 -0.28 1.32
CA VAL A 162 7.17 -1.12 0.51
C VAL A 162 8.20 -0.23 -0.16
N GLY A 163 9.47 -0.62 -0.09
CA GLY A 163 10.59 0.09 -0.73
C GLY A 163 11.45 0.85 0.27
N SER A 164 12.02 1.99 -0.15
CA SER A 164 12.90 2.82 0.67
C SER A 164 12.85 4.29 0.26
N LEU A 165 13.16 5.17 1.21
CA LEU A 165 13.30 6.61 0.96
C LEU A 165 14.76 7.04 1.04
N ASP A 166 15.28 7.61 -0.05
CA ASP A 166 16.66 8.09 -0.16
C ASP A 166 16.90 9.35 0.68
N ASN A 167 15.85 10.16 0.88
CA ASN A 167 15.90 11.42 1.61
C ASN A 167 15.28 11.36 3.02
N LEU A 168 15.08 10.16 3.60
CA LEU A 168 14.45 9.95 4.90
C LEU A 168 15.06 10.85 6.01
N SER A 169 16.38 10.85 6.13
CA SER A 169 17.08 11.61 7.17
C SER A 169 16.88 13.13 7.02
N SER A 170 16.85 13.63 5.79
CA SER A 170 16.54 15.03 5.48
C SER A 170 15.11 15.36 5.85
N LEU A 171 14.15 14.49 5.52
CA LEU A 171 12.73 14.68 5.84
C LEU A 171 12.48 14.67 7.35
N ILE A 172 13.06 13.74 8.10
CA ILE A 172 12.95 13.70 9.58
C ILE A 172 13.40 15.04 10.19
N ARG A 173 14.53 15.58 9.71
CA ARG A 173 15.07 16.87 10.18
C ARG A 173 14.20 18.05 9.78
N GLN A 174 13.68 18.06 8.55
CA GLN A 174 12.85 19.15 8.02
C GLN A 174 11.48 19.20 8.69
N TYR A 175 10.87 18.03 8.95
CA TYR A 175 9.57 17.91 9.62
C TYR A 175 9.67 18.03 11.14
N GLY A 176 10.87 18.03 11.71
CA GLY A 176 11.07 18.14 13.16
C GLY A 176 10.52 16.94 13.93
N LEU A 177 10.49 15.77 13.30
CA LEU A 177 10.01 14.53 13.92
C LEU A 177 11.04 14.11 14.97
N CYS A 178 10.59 13.87 16.21
CA CYS A 178 11.48 13.54 17.32
C CYS A 178 12.15 12.17 17.08
N GLY A 179 13.47 12.19 16.87
CA GLY A 179 14.29 11.10 16.32
C GLY A 179 14.54 9.88 17.21
N LYS A 180 13.53 9.37 17.92
CA LYS A 180 13.58 8.03 18.51
C LYS A 180 12.90 7.07 17.52
N SER A 181 13.70 6.41 16.69
CA SER A 181 13.32 5.33 15.76
C SER A 181 12.21 5.62 14.73
N THR A 182 12.32 6.72 13.97
CA THR A 182 11.44 6.94 12.80
C THR A 182 11.93 6.10 11.62
N ASN A 183 11.11 5.17 11.17
CA ASN A 183 11.27 4.47 9.89
C ASN A 183 10.37 5.12 8.81
N GLU A 184 10.42 4.62 7.59
CA GLU A 184 9.67 5.15 6.44
C GLU A 184 8.14 5.11 6.68
N ALA A 185 7.62 4.03 7.27
CA ALA A 185 6.19 3.91 7.55
C ALA A 185 5.72 4.90 8.64
N LEU A 186 6.50 5.10 9.71
CA LEU A 186 6.20 6.09 10.75
C LEU A 186 6.27 7.53 10.21
N LEU A 187 7.23 7.81 9.31
CA LEU A 187 7.30 9.10 8.60
C LEU A 187 6.00 9.37 7.84
N VAL A 188 5.52 8.38 7.08
CA VAL A 188 4.27 8.48 6.30
C VAL A 188 3.05 8.67 7.21
N ILE A 189 2.97 7.96 8.34
CA ILE A 189 1.87 8.15 9.31
C ILE A 189 1.84 9.60 9.83
N GLU A 190 2.99 10.15 10.24
CA GLU A 190 3.05 11.52 10.75
C GLU A 190 2.75 12.57 9.67
N ALA A 191 3.21 12.34 8.43
CA ALA A 191 2.87 13.18 7.29
C ALA A 191 1.36 13.15 7.01
N TYR A 192 0.73 11.98 7.03
CA TYR A 192 -0.72 11.82 6.87
C TYR A 192 -1.51 12.55 7.97
N ARG A 193 -1.14 12.36 9.24
CA ARG A 193 -1.80 13.04 10.38
C ARG A 193 -1.70 14.55 10.25
N THR A 194 -0.55 15.05 9.79
CA THR A 194 -0.35 16.48 9.52
C THR A 194 -1.29 17.00 8.43
N LEU A 195 -1.43 16.25 7.33
CA LEU A 195 -2.36 16.58 6.24
C LEU A 195 -3.82 16.62 6.69
N ARG A 196 -4.21 15.66 7.55
CA ARG A 196 -5.55 15.56 8.12
C ARG A 196 -5.84 16.68 9.13
N ASP A 197 -4.93 16.92 10.08
CA ASP A 197 -5.21 17.71 11.28
C ASP A 197 -4.91 19.21 11.10
N ARG A 198 -4.01 19.61 10.19
CA ARG A 198 -3.42 20.97 10.21
C ARG A 198 -3.83 21.91 9.07
N GLY A 199 -4.91 21.63 8.33
CA GLY A 199 -5.43 22.55 7.30
C GLY A 199 -4.59 22.57 6.02
N PRO A 200 -4.99 23.31 4.96
CA PRO A 200 -4.89 22.83 3.57
C PRO A 200 -3.45 22.77 3.05
N TYR A 201 -2.77 21.68 3.37
CA TYR A 201 -1.49 21.30 2.80
C TYR A 201 -1.74 20.45 1.55
N PRO A 202 -1.13 20.81 0.40
CA PRO A 202 -1.29 20.03 -0.82
C PRO A 202 -0.58 18.68 -0.64
N ALA A 203 -1.35 17.60 -0.44
CA ALA A 203 -0.75 16.27 -0.26
C ALA A 203 0.10 15.83 -1.45
N ASP A 204 -0.16 16.37 -2.64
CA ASP A 204 0.68 16.19 -3.83
C ASP A 204 2.10 16.67 -3.61
N GLN A 205 2.29 17.84 -3.00
CA GLN A 205 3.62 18.32 -2.65
C GLN A 205 4.28 17.41 -1.61
N VAL A 206 3.51 16.91 -0.64
CA VAL A 206 4.03 16.05 0.42
C VAL A 206 4.55 14.72 -0.12
N VAL A 207 3.76 14.06 -0.96
CA VAL A 207 4.16 12.80 -1.58
C VAL A 207 5.29 13.03 -2.58
N LYS A 208 5.28 14.15 -3.32
CA LYS A 208 6.35 14.52 -4.26
C LYS A 208 7.70 14.79 -3.59
N ASP A 209 7.69 15.25 -2.33
CA ASP A 209 8.91 15.47 -1.55
C ASP A 209 9.52 14.15 -1.05
N LEU A 210 8.83 13.01 -1.14
CA LEU A 210 9.38 11.69 -0.86
C LEU A 210 10.25 11.24 -2.04
N ALA A 211 11.57 11.09 -1.81
CA ALA A 211 12.50 10.62 -2.84
C ALA A 211 12.88 9.16 -2.58
N GLY A 212 12.83 8.34 -3.61
CA GLY A 212 13.16 6.91 -3.59
C GLY A 212 12.12 6.07 -4.31
N SER A 213 12.36 4.75 -4.36
CA SER A 213 11.40 3.77 -4.87
C SER A 213 10.51 3.31 -3.72
N PHE A 214 9.23 3.69 -3.75
CA PHE A 214 8.31 3.40 -2.65
C PHE A 214 6.86 3.21 -3.08
N ALA A 215 6.13 2.46 -2.27
CA ALA A 215 4.69 2.34 -2.30
C ALA A 215 4.19 2.29 -0.86
N PHE A 216 3.04 2.89 -0.59
CA PHE A 216 2.42 2.75 0.72
C PHE A 216 0.90 2.72 0.65
N VAL A 217 0.30 2.15 1.70
CA VAL A 217 -1.12 2.19 1.98
C VAL A 217 -1.30 2.56 3.46
N VAL A 218 -2.01 3.65 3.70
CA VAL A 218 -2.40 4.14 5.01
C VAL A 218 -3.89 3.92 5.19
N TYR A 219 -4.27 3.40 6.36
CA TYR A 219 -5.65 3.32 6.83
C TYR A 219 -5.79 4.07 8.14
N ASP A 220 -6.67 5.06 8.17
CA ASP A 220 -7.08 5.75 9.38
C ASP A 220 -8.37 5.13 9.91
N ASN A 221 -8.25 4.36 10.99
CA ASN A 221 -9.39 3.67 11.59
C ASN A 221 -10.38 4.64 12.25
N LYS A 222 -9.93 5.81 12.72
CA LYS A 222 -10.81 6.81 13.37
C LYS A 222 -11.72 7.48 12.36
N ASN A 223 -11.14 7.87 11.22
CA ASN A 223 -11.84 8.63 10.19
C ASN A 223 -12.42 7.72 9.09
N GLY A 224 -12.08 6.43 9.07
CA GLY A 224 -12.47 5.53 7.99
C GLY A 224 -11.88 5.94 6.65
N ALA A 225 -10.67 6.50 6.64
CA ALA A 225 -10.04 7.06 5.45
C ALA A 225 -8.87 6.20 4.96
N VAL A 226 -8.67 6.18 3.65
CA VAL A 226 -7.60 5.42 3.00
C VAL A 226 -6.73 6.37 2.20
N PHE A 227 -5.42 6.22 2.31
CA PHE A 227 -4.46 6.98 1.52
C PHE A 227 -3.35 6.08 1.00
N ALA A 228 -3.23 5.96 -0.32
CA ALA A 228 -2.21 5.13 -0.96
C ALA A 228 -1.39 5.93 -1.97
N ALA A 229 -0.14 5.57 -2.19
CA ALA A 229 0.68 6.19 -3.23
C ALA A 229 1.74 5.22 -3.77
N LEU A 230 2.18 5.49 -5.00
CA LEU A 230 3.29 4.82 -5.67
C LEU A 230 4.25 5.85 -6.24
N SER A 231 5.54 5.67 -5.98
CA SER A 231 6.62 6.52 -6.49
C SER A 231 6.59 6.64 -8.02
N SER A 232 7.11 7.76 -8.52
CA SER A 232 7.14 8.07 -9.96
C SER A 232 8.02 7.13 -10.79
N ASP A 233 9.05 6.57 -10.18
CA ASP A 233 9.99 5.66 -10.84
C ASP A 233 9.39 4.28 -11.12
N GLY A 234 8.26 3.94 -10.49
CA GLY A 234 7.66 2.60 -10.58
C GLY A 234 8.59 1.49 -10.10
N GLY A 235 9.58 1.83 -9.25
CA GLY A 235 10.65 0.90 -8.84
C GLY A 235 10.16 -0.23 -7.94
N VAL A 236 8.98 -0.08 -7.32
CA VAL A 236 8.32 -1.13 -6.54
C VAL A 236 6.97 -1.51 -7.18
N PRO A 237 6.58 -2.80 -7.11
CA PRO A 237 5.30 -3.23 -7.64
C PRO A 237 4.16 -2.87 -6.69
N LEU A 238 3.12 -2.22 -7.22
CA LEU A 238 1.85 -2.02 -6.54
C LEU A 238 0.71 -2.24 -7.53
N HIS A 239 -0.29 -2.98 -7.12
CA HIS A 239 -1.46 -3.31 -7.90
C HIS A 239 -2.72 -3.04 -7.09
N TRP A 240 -3.81 -2.80 -7.80
CA TRP A 240 -5.11 -2.56 -7.21
C TRP A 240 -6.22 -3.16 -8.06
N GLY A 241 -7.36 -3.45 -7.45
CA GLY A 241 -8.48 -4.11 -8.11
C GLY A 241 -9.75 -4.06 -7.28
N ILE A 242 -10.82 -4.58 -7.88
CA ILE A 242 -12.15 -4.62 -7.29
C ILE A 242 -12.54 -6.09 -7.04
N ALA A 243 -12.86 -6.40 -5.79
CA ALA A 243 -13.40 -7.69 -5.36
C ALA A 243 -14.88 -7.86 -5.78
N ALA A 244 -15.42 -9.07 -5.63
CA ALA A 244 -16.80 -9.40 -6.04
C ALA A 244 -17.87 -8.58 -5.28
N ASP A 245 -17.57 -8.18 -4.05
CA ASP A 245 -18.44 -7.38 -3.19
C ASP A 245 -18.28 -5.86 -3.41
N GLY A 246 -17.41 -5.45 -4.35
CA GLY A 246 -17.09 -4.05 -4.63
C GLY A 246 -15.97 -3.48 -3.75
N SER A 247 -15.34 -4.29 -2.89
CA SER A 247 -14.21 -3.84 -2.07
C SER A 247 -12.98 -3.54 -2.92
N VAL A 248 -12.22 -2.52 -2.52
CA VAL A 248 -10.89 -2.24 -3.10
C VAL A 248 -9.89 -3.21 -2.51
N VAL A 249 -9.11 -3.84 -3.39
CA VAL A 249 -7.98 -4.68 -3.01
C VAL A 249 -6.71 -4.03 -3.51
N ILE A 250 -5.71 -3.84 -2.64
CA ILE A 250 -4.38 -3.32 -2.98
C ILE A 250 -3.34 -4.35 -2.55
N CYS A 251 -2.44 -4.73 -3.47
CA CYS A 251 -1.43 -5.75 -3.21
C CYS A 251 -0.17 -5.47 -4.03
N ASP A 252 0.99 -5.84 -3.51
CA ASP A 252 2.26 -5.76 -4.23
C ASP A 252 2.52 -6.98 -5.15
N ASP A 253 1.74 -8.05 -5.01
CA ASP A 253 1.86 -9.28 -5.79
C ASP A 253 0.76 -9.40 -6.86
N ARG A 254 1.19 -9.50 -8.13
CA ARG A 254 0.29 -9.60 -9.28
C ARG A 254 -0.53 -10.89 -9.30
N GLU A 255 0.04 -12.01 -8.86
CA GLU A 255 -0.63 -13.32 -8.93
C GLU A 255 -1.73 -13.42 -7.87
N ILE A 256 -1.52 -12.82 -6.70
CA ILE A 256 -2.58 -12.64 -5.70
C ILE A 256 -3.71 -11.80 -6.29
N MET A 257 -3.41 -10.68 -6.95
CA MET A 257 -4.45 -9.84 -7.57
C MET A 257 -5.26 -10.57 -8.64
N LYS A 258 -4.61 -11.32 -9.53
CA LYS A 258 -5.29 -12.15 -10.53
C LYS A 258 -6.18 -13.23 -9.91
N GLY A 259 -5.70 -13.86 -8.83
CA GLY A 259 -6.45 -14.88 -8.10
C GLY A 259 -7.65 -14.31 -7.31
N SER A 260 -7.59 -13.02 -6.96
CA SER A 260 -8.54 -12.34 -6.08
C SER A 260 -9.60 -11.55 -6.85
N CYS A 261 -9.18 -10.70 -7.79
CA CYS A 261 -10.05 -9.75 -8.50
C CYS A 261 -10.39 -10.22 -9.93
N GLY A 262 -9.92 -11.40 -10.35
CA GLY A 262 -10.14 -11.91 -11.71
C GLY A 262 -9.56 -10.98 -12.77
N LYS A 263 -10.41 -10.42 -13.63
CA LYS A 263 -10.01 -9.43 -14.67
C LYS A 263 -10.11 -7.96 -14.21
N SER A 264 -10.74 -7.69 -13.06
CA SER A 264 -10.97 -6.35 -12.50
C SER A 264 -9.78 -5.84 -11.68
N TYR A 265 -8.58 -5.86 -12.26
CA TYR A 265 -7.37 -5.34 -11.60
C TYR A 265 -6.41 -4.65 -12.58
N ALA A 266 -5.60 -3.76 -12.04
CA ALA A 266 -4.54 -3.09 -12.78
C ALA A 266 -3.29 -2.85 -11.91
N PRO A 267 -2.14 -2.52 -12.53
CA PRO A 267 -1.08 -1.83 -11.82
C PRO A 267 -1.62 -0.52 -11.25
N PHE A 268 -1.20 -0.19 -10.03
CA PHE A 268 -1.41 1.15 -9.50
C PHE A 268 -0.52 2.12 -10.31
N PRO A 269 -1.03 3.27 -10.76
CA PRO A 269 -0.26 4.15 -11.63
C PRO A 269 0.91 4.81 -10.88
N ALA A 270 2.10 4.76 -11.48
CA ALA A 270 3.28 5.44 -10.95
C ALA A 270 3.06 6.96 -10.91
N GLY A 271 3.68 7.64 -9.94
CA GLY A 271 3.56 9.09 -9.80
C GLY A 271 2.17 9.56 -9.33
N CYS A 272 1.38 8.65 -8.75
CA CYS A 272 0.01 8.90 -8.33
C CYS A 272 -0.23 8.53 -6.87
N MET A 273 -1.30 9.11 -6.34
CA MET A 273 -1.85 8.81 -5.02
C MET A 273 -3.38 8.65 -5.12
N PHE A 274 -3.93 7.87 -4.20
CA PHE A 274 -5.36 7.63 -4.06
C PHE A 274 -5.77 8.02 -2.64
N HIS A 275 -6.85 8.80 -2.51
CA HIS A 275 -7.49 9.10 -1.24
C HIS A 275 -8.96 8.66 -1.30
N SER A 276 -9.51 8.07 -0.25
CA SER A 276 -10.90 7.57 -0.24
C SER A 276 -11.94 8.63 -0.62
N GLU A 277 -11.72 9.89 -0.22
CA GLU A 277 -12.59 11.03 -0.56
C GLU A 277 -12.15 11.79 -1.81
N GLY A 278 -10.85 11.76 -2.12
CA GLY A 278 -10.24 12.58 -3.18
C GLY A 278 -10.06 11.84 -4.51
N GLY A 279 -10.30 10.52 -4.52
CA GLY A 279 -10.05 9.66 -5.64
C GLY A 279 -8.57 9.55 -6.03
N LEU A 280 -8.34 9.10 -7.25
CA LEU A 280 -7.01 8.92 -7.83
C LEU A 280 -6.52 10.22 -8.48
N ARG A 281 -5.30 10.63 -8.15
CA ARG A 281 -4.67 11.84 -8.71
C ARG A 281 -3.15 11.68 -8.86
N SER A 282 -2.57 12.36 -9.84
CA SER A 282 -1.12 12.43 -9.99
C SER A 282 -0.54 13.47 -9.02
N PHE A 283 0.48 13.10 -8.25
CA PHE A 283 1.24 14.08 -7.47
C PHE A 283 2.33 14.76 -8.30
N GLU A 284 2.71 14.18 -9.44
CA GLU A 284 3.61 14.82 -10.40
C GLU A 284 2.93 15.97 -11.15
N HIS A 285 1.69 15.71 -11.57
CA HIS A 285 0.87 16.60 -12.37
C HIS A 285 -0.49 16.87 -11.69
N PRO A 286 -0.51 17.54 -10.52
CA PRO A 286 -1.71 17.69 -9.68
C PRO A 286 -2.84 18.50 -10.32
N THR A 287 -2.56 19.24 -11.40
CA THR A 287 -3.56 20.02 -12.14
C THR A 287 -4.14 19.29 -13.35
N LYS A 288 -3.65 18.09 -13.67
CA LYS A 288 -4.05 17.31 -14.84
C LYS A 288 -5.04 16.22 -14.45
N LYS A 289 -5.99 15.93 -15.34
CA LYS A 289 -6.97 14.87 -15.10
C LYS A 289 -6.33 13.49 -15.29
N MET A 290 -6.81 12.51 -14.52
CA MET A 290 -6.51 11.10 -14.78
C MET A 290 -7.48 10.55 -15.82
N GLN A 291 -6.98 9.78 -16.78
CA GLN A 291 -7.75 9.12 -17.82
C GLN A 291 -7.60 7.60 -17.68
N ALA A 292 -8.74 6.91 -17.69
CA ALA A 292 -8.80 5.46 -17.76
C ALA A 292 -8.47 5.00 -19.19
N MET A 293 -7.51 4.09 -19.31
CA MET A 293 -7.12 3.40 -20.53
C MET A 293 -7.53 1.94 -20.39
N PRO A 294 -8.54 1.48 -21.17
CA PRO A 294 -8.97 0.10 -21.16
C PRO A 294 -7.80 -0.83 -21.47
N ARG A 295 -7.73 -1.96 -20.76
CA ARG A 295 -6.68 -2.96 -20.99
C ARG A 295 -7.27 -4.15 -21.70
N VAL A 296 -6.44 -4.80 -22.49
CA VAL A 296 -6.75 -6.09 -23.11
C VAL A 296 -5.69 -7.07 -22.64
N ASP A 297 -6.10 -8.25 -22.19
CA ASP A 297 -5.15 -9.32 -21.86
C ASP A 297 -4.57 -9.97 -23.13
N SER A 298 -3.66 -10.90 -22.95
CA SER A 298 -3.09 -11.70 -24.05
C SER A 298 -4.13 -12.56 -24.78
N GLU A 299 -5.34 -12.70 -24.22
CA GLU A 299 -6.45 -13.46 -24.79
C GLU A 299 -7.35 -12.58 -25.67
N GLY A 300 -7.06 -11.27 -25.78
CA GLY A 300 -7.90 -10.33 -26.52
C GLY A 300 -9.13 -9.87 -25.73
N MET A 301 -9.23 -10.19 -24.45
CA MET A 301 -10.39 -9.88 -23.61
C MET A 301 -10.15 -8.61 -22.79
N MET A 302 -11.21 -7.82 -22.60
CA MET A 302 -11.15 -6.58 -21.84
C MET A 302 -10.87 -6.87 -20.36
N CYS A 303 -9.79 -6.28 -19.87
CA CYS A 303 -9.35 -6.27 -18.47
C CYS A 303 -9.52 -4.85 -17.90
N GLY A 304 -9.51 -4.72 -16.56
CA GLY A 304 -9.74 -3.45 -15.88
C GLY A 304 -8.85 -2.33 -16.41
N ALA A 305 -9.22 -1.07 -16.22
CA ALA A 305 -8.44 0.02 -16.80
C ALA A 305 -7.10 0.28 -16.08
N SER A 306 -6.09 0.65 -16.86
CA SER A 306 -4.92 1.39 -16.35
C SER A 306 -5.20 2.88 -16.36
N PHE A 307 -4.55 3.66 -15.51
CA PHE A 307 -4.80 5.10 -15.42
C PHE A 307 -3.54 5.86 -15.82
N LYS A 308 -3.69 6.88 -16.66
CA LYS A 308 -2.59 7.77 -17.05
C LYS A 308 -3.03 9.22 -16.93
N VAL A 309 -2.05 10.11 -16.79
CA VAL A 309 -2.30 11.55 -16.81
C VAL A 309 -2.68 11.97 -18.21
N ASP A 310 -3.82 12.66 -18.35
CA ASP A 310 -4.17 13.35 -19.58
C ASP A 310 -3.35 14.64 -19.68
N ALA A 311 -2.39 14.65 -20.61
CA ALA A 311 -1.49 15.77 -20.83
C ALA A 311 -2.23 17.05 -21.26
N PHE A 312 -3.43 16.94 -21.83
CA PHE A 312 -4.17 18.05 -22.43
C PHE A 312 -5.26 18.58 -21.50
N SER A 313 -5.90 17.71 -20.71
CA SER A 313 -6.99 18.11 -19.81
C SER A 313 -6.51 18.61 -18.45
N LYS A 314 -6.98 19.81 -18.05
CA LYS A 314 -6.81 20.33 -16.69
C LYS A 314 -8.03 20.01 -15.83
N ILE A 315 -7.79 19.75 -14.55
CA ILE A 315 -8.86 19.71 -13.54
C ILE A 315 -9.45 21.12 -13.46
N ALA A 316 -10.78 21.22 -13.48
CA ALA A 316 -11.45 22.51 -13.35
C ALA A 316 -11.23 23.05 -11.93
N THR A 317 -10.19 23.87 -11.77
CA THR A 317 -10.01 24.66 -10.54
C THR A 317 -11.01 25.81 -10.58
N MET A 318 -11.73 26.03 -9.47
CA MET A 318 -12.63 27.20 -9.34
C MET A 318 -11.94 28.47 -9.86
N PRO A 319 -12.63 29.34 -10.62
CA PRO A 319 -12.04 30.57 -11.10
C PRO A 319 -11.46 31.33 -9.91
N ARG A 320 -10.18 31.71 -9.99
CA ARG A 320 -9.56 32.55 -8.98
C ARG A 320 -10.20 33.92 -9.08
N VAL A 321 -11.21 34.15 -8.25
CA VAL A 321 -11.86 35.45 -8.12
C VAL A 321 -10.81 36.39 -7.51
N GLY A 322 -10.29 37.31 -8.32
CA GLY A 322 -9.30 38.29 -7.86
C GLY A 322 -9.90 39.18 -6.78
N SER A 323 -9.07 39.78 -5.93
CA SER A 323 -9.48 40.78 -4.93
C SER A 323 -10.09 42.06 -5.53
N ALA A 324 -10.16 42.15 -6.87
CA ALA A 324 -10.85 43.19 -7.63
C ALA A 324 -12.22 42.73 -8.17
N ALA A 325 -12.69 41.53 -7.83
CA ALA A 325 -14.04 41.12 -8.20
C ALA A 325 -15.04 41.97 -7.42
N ASN A 326 -15.70 42.85 -8.17
CA ASN A 326 -16.75 43.71 -7.69
C ASN A 326 -17.94 42.81 -7.30
N TRP A 327 -18.19 42.64 -6.00
CA TRP A 327 -19.33 41.85 -5.49
C TRP A 327 -20.70 42.50 -5.80
N ALA A 328 -20.72 43.60 -6.56
CA ALA A 328 -21.89 44.42 -6.84
C ALA A 328 -22.31 44.48 -8.31
N SER A 329 -21.88 43.55 -9.18
CA SER A 329 -22.51 43.39 -10.50
C SER A 329 -23.52 42.26 -10.46
N TRP A 330 -24.66 42.51 -9.83
CA TRP A 330 -25.91 41.97 -10.35
C TRP A 330 -26.30 42.95 -11.45
N ASP A 331 -25.96 42.60 -12.69
CA ASP A 331 -26.56 43.26 -13.83
C ASP A 331 -27.53 42.26 -14.46
N ASP A 332 -28.81 42.54 -14.18
CA ASP A 332 -29.93 42.19 -15.03
C ASP A 332 -29.64 42.65 -16.45
N SER A 333 -29.82 41.78 -17.45
CA SER A 333 -30.51 42.16 -18.68
C SER A 333 -30.72 40.98 -19.63
N TYR A 334 -32.01 40.60 -19.69
CA TYR A 334 -32.79 40.06 -20.80
C TYR A 334 -32.51 38.66 -21.35
#